data_AF-A0A2Z7CZ37-F1
#
_entry.id   AF-A0A2Z7CZ37-F1
#
_cell.length_a   1.000
_cell.length_b   1.000
_cell.length_c   1.000
_cell.angle_alpha   90.00
_cell.angle_beta   90.00
_cell.angle_gamma   90.00
#
_symmetry.space_group_name_H-M   'P 1'
#
loop_
_entity.id
_entity.type
_entity.pdbx_description
1 polymer ?
#
loop_
_entity_poly.entity_id
_entity_poly.type
_entity_poly.pdbx_seq_one_letter_code
_entity_poly.pdbx_strand_id
1 'polypeptide(L)'
;MNYMVVTAGIEKFFSVVVDNASSNNTTIDYWKPRMKSEKSLSFEGKYLHMRCVCHILNLIVNDGLKKLDFSIKVIRNSVIFIHSSSSRLNKFREFAILAKFSIVSTVPMDVKTRWNATYKMLEVALNYRRVFERMVEEWFPFINYFHEAEKGKKRLGPPVADNWENAKAFVHFLKKFYDATLELSASKSPTSQLIYQSLIALQVEI
;
A
#
# COMPACT_ATOMS: atom_id res chain seq x y z
N MET A 1 20.48 -14.66 -13.08
CA MET A 1 20.75 -13.27 -13.48
C MET A 1 22.10 -13.12 -14.24
N ASN A 2 23.16 -13.91 -13.96
CA ASN A 2 24.42 -13.88 -14.74
C ASN A 2 24.21 -14.28 -16.20
N TYR A 3 23.38 -15.30 -16.45
CA TYR A 3 22.99 -15.72 -17.80
C TYR A 3 22.25 -14.62 -18.57
N MET A 4 21.36 -13.87 -17.91
CA MET A 4 20.56 -12.81 -18.55
C MET A 4 21.41 -11.61 -18.99
N VAL A 5 22.43 -11.26 -18.22
CA VAL A 5 23.35 -10.17 -18.52
C VAL A 5 24.15 -10.46 -19.78
N VAL A 6 24.72 -11.67 -19.86
CA VAL A 6 25.57 -12.08 -20.98
C VAL A 6 24.75 -12.18 -22.27
N THR A 7 23.50 -12.67 -22.19
CA THR A 7 22.59 -12.72 -23.35
C THR A 7 22.11 -11.33 -23.81
N ALA A 8 22.19 -10.31 -22.95
CA ALA A 8 21.75 -8.95 -23.27
C ALA A 8 22.87 -8.07 -23.87
N GLY A 9 24.11 -8.59 -24.00
CA GLY A 9 25.25 -7.85 -24.55
C GLY A 9 25.74 -6.69 -23.67
N ILE A 10 25.48 -6.74 -22.36
CA ILE A 10 25.90 -5.67 -21.43
C ILE A 10 27.37 -5.88 -21.04
N GLU A 11 28.24 -4.97 -21.49
CA GLU A 11 29.68 -5.04 -21.24
C GLU A 11 30.14 -4.25 -20.00
N LYS A 12 29.42 -3.19 -19.64
CA LYS A 12 29.74 -2.32 -18.49
C LYS A 12 28.54 -2.06 -17.60
N PHE A 13 28.80 -2.10 -16.30
CA PHE A 13 27.86 -1.86 -15.23
C PHE A 13 28.21 -0.58 -14.50
N PHE A 14 27.22 0.30 -14.35
CA PHE A 14 27.30 1.41 -13.41
C PHE A 14 26.66 1.02 -12.06
N SER A 15 25.40 0.61 -12.10
CA SER A 15 24.62 0.24 -10.92
C SER A 15 23.56 -0.81 -11.24
N VAL A 16 23.18 -1.58 -10.24
CA VAL A 16 22.05 -2.50 -10.21
C VAL A 16 21.11 -2.03 -9.10
N VAL A 17 19.86 -1.75 -9.45
CA VAL A 17 18.82 -1.34 -8.50
C VAL A 17 17.92 -2.54 -8.20
N VAL A 18 17.84 -2.93 -6.94
CA VAL A 18 17.06 -4.10 -6.48
C VAL A 18 16.30 -3.78 -5.19
N ASP A 19 15.30 -4.60 -4.86
CA ASP A 19 14.54 -4.44 -3.61
C ASP A 19 15.41 -4.74 -2.37
N ASN A 20 14.90 -4.39 -1.18
CA ASN A 20 15.68 -4.43 0.06
C ASN A 20 15.77 -5.84 0.69
N ALA A 21 15.84 -6.88 -0.11
CA ALA A 21 15.94 -8.26 0.35
C ALA A 21 17.40 -8.65 0.66
N SER A 22 17.61 -9.45 1.71
CA SER A 22 18.95 -9.92 2.10
C SER A 22 19.63 -10.76 1.02
N SER A 23 18.85 -11.55 0.27
CA SER A 23 19.31 -12.36 -0.86
C SER A 23 19.99 -11.53 -1.96
N ASN A 24 19.59 -10.26 -2.11
CA ASN A 24 20.20 -9.37 -3.10
C ASN A 24 21.59 -8.92 -2.68
N ASN A 25 21.83 -8.72 -1.38
CA ASN A 25 23.19 -8.47 -0.88
C ASN A 25 24.11 -9.64 -1.26
N THR A 26 23.68 -10.88 -0.95
CA THR A 26 24.45 -12.09 -1.28
C THR A 26 24.72 -12.23 -2.77
N THR A 27 23.73 -11.90 -3.62
CA THR A 27 23.89 -11.94 -5.08
C THR A 27 24.93 -10.93 -5.56
N ILE A 28 24.88 -9.69 -5.06
CA ILE A 28 25.84 -8.64 -5.40
C ILE A 28 27.25 -9.01 -4.92
N ASP A 29 27.39 -9.53 -3.70
CA ASP A 29 28.67 -9.94 -3.13
C ASP A 29 29.31 -11.08 -3.93
N TYR A 30 28.48 -12.00 -4.44
CA TYR A 30 28.93 -13.05 -5.34
C TYR A 30 29.37 -12.51 -6.71
N TRP A 31 28.71 -11.47 -7.24
CA TRP A 31 28.96 -10.95 -8.58
C TRP A 31 30.11 -9.97 -8.68
N LYS A 32 30.25 -9.11 -7.67
CA LYS A 32 31.20 -7.99 -7.68
C LYS A 32 32.65 -8.44 -7.96
N PRO A 33 33.19 -9.53 -7.37
CA PRO A 33 34.54 -9.99 -7.67
C PRO A 33 34.72 -10.40 -9.12
N ARG A 34 33.72 -11.11 -9.68
CA ARG A 34 33.75 -11.57 -11.08
C ARG A 34 33.72 -10.39 -12.05
N MET A 35 32.78 -9.46 -11.87
CA MET A 35 32.68 -8.28 -12.72
C MET A 35 33.93 -7.39 -12.61
N LYS A 36 34.56 -7.33 -11.43
CA LYS A 36 35.85 -6.64 -11.25
C LYS A 36 36.96 -7.31 -12.07
N SER A 37 37.03 -8.64 -12.07
CA SER A 37 38.01 -9.39 -12.87
C SER A 37 37.81 -9.21 -14.38
N GLU A 38 36.56 -9.11 -14.82
CA GLU A 38 36.18 -8.88 -16.21
C GLU A 38 36.30 -7.39 -16.63
N LYS A 39 36.72 -6.50 -15.74
CA LYS A 39 36.81 -5.04 -15.95
C LYS A 39 35.48 -4.41 -16.43
N SER A 40 34.35 -5.02 -16.05
CA SER A 40 33.01 -4.59 -16.45
C SER A 40 32.39 -3.60 -15.46
N LEU A 41 33.08 -3.20 -14.39
CA LEU A 41 32.56 -2.26 -13.38
C LEU A 41 33.03 -0.82 -13.62
N SER A 42 32.08 0.10 -13.68
CA SER A 42 32.36 1.55 -13.59
C SER A 42 32.69 1.91 -12.14
N PHE A 43 33.62 2.87 -11.95
CA PHE A 43 34.02 3.35 -10.62
C PHE A 43 34.38 2.23 -9.63
N GLU A 44 35.01 1.16 -10.14
CA GLU A 44 35.39 -0.03 -9.36
C GLU A 44 34.22 -0.68 -8.58
N GLY A 45 32.99 -0.47 -9.05
CA GLY A 45 31.79 -0.99 -8.42
C GLY A 45 31.41 -0.29 -7.11
N LYS A 46 31.89 0.95 -6.88
CA LYS A 46 31.51 1.78 -5.72
C LYS A 46 30.00 1.98 -5.62
N TYR A 47 29.32 2.13 -6.76
CA TYR A 47 27.87 2.37 -6.86
C TYR A 47 27.11 1.18 -7.46
N LEU A 48 27.71 -0.02 -7.43
CA LEU A 48 27.15 -1.20 -8.09
C LEU A 48 25.80 -1.61 -7.51
N HIS A 49 25.57 -1.40 -6.21
CA HIS A 49 24.34 -1.83 -5.55
C HIS A 49 23.56 -0.64 -5.00
N MET A 50 22.39 -0.42 -5.58
CA MET A 50 21.43 0.59 -5.16
C MET A 50 20.15 -0.08 -4.69
N ARG A 51 19.61 0.38 -3.56
CA ARG A 51 18.33 -0.12 -3.04
C ARG A 51 17.17 0.63 -3.71
N CYS A 52 16.10 -0.07 -4.00
CA CYS A 52 14.89 0.52 -4.58
C CYS A 52 14.21 1.45 -3.56
N VAL A 53 14.13 2.74 -3.89
CA VAL A 53 13.46 3.75 -3.03
C VAL A 53 12.00 3.41 -2.78
N CYS A 54 11.26 2.93 -3.78
CA CYS A 54 9.86 2.54 -3.62
C CYS A 54 9.70 1.41 -2.59
N HIS A 55 10.70 0.52 -2.50
CA HIS A 55 10.71 -0.51 -1.47
C HIS A 55 11.00 0.06 -0.08
N ILE A 56 11.88 1.06 0.03
CA ILE A 56 12.13 1.78 1.29
C ILE A 56 10.86 2.50 1.76
N LEU A 57 10.17 3.22 0.87
CA LEU A 57 8.89 3.88 1.18
C LEU A 57 7.85 2.86 1.65
N ASN A 58 7.76 1.72 0.98
CA ASN A 58 6.89 0.62 1.41
C ASN A 58 7.22 0.14 2.84
N LEU A 59 8.49 0.02 3.22
CA LEU A 59 8.87 -0.36 4.58
C LEU A 59 8.45 0.69 5.62
N ILE A 60 8.66 1.97 5.33
CA ILE A 60 8.25 3.09 6.20
C ILE A 60 6.73 3.07 6.42
N VAL A 61 5.96 2.97 5.33
CA VAL A 61 4.50 2.94 5.39
C VAL A 61 4.01 1.73 6.17
N ASN A 62 4.57 0.55 5.93
CA ASN A 62 4.19 -0.66 6.66
C ASN A 62 4.50 -0.57 8.16
N ASP A 63 5.56 0.14 8.55
CA ASP A 63 5.82 0.38 9.97
C ASP A 63 4.81 1.36 10.58
N GLY A 64 4.48 2.44 9.86
CA GLY A 64 3.42 3.38 10.25
C GLY A 64 2.04 2.71 10.40
N LEU A 65 1.68 1.80 9.47
CA LEU A 65 0.43 1.04 9.49
C LEU A 65 0.22 0.25 10.78
N LYS A 66 1.28 -0.29 11.39
CA LYS A 66 1.19 -1.08 12.62
C LYS A 66 0.62 -0.28 13.80
N LYS A 67 0.86 1.04 13.84
CA LYS A 67 0.41 1.91 14.94
C LYS A 67 -1.11 2.09 14.97
N LEU A 68 -1.80 1.92 13.84
CA LEU A 68 -3.24 2.16 13.69
C LEU A 68 -3.99 0.92 13.18
N ASP A 69 -3.36 -0.25 13.31
CA ASP A 69 -3.86 -1.53 12.80
C ASP A 69 -5.28 -1.85 13.28
N PHE A 70 -5.66 -1.41 14.49
CA PHE A 70 -7.01 -1.58 15.01
C PHE A 70 -8.08 -0.87 14.18
N SER A 71 -7.98 0.46 13.97
CA SER A 71 -8.96 1.23 13.20
C SER A 71 -9.05 0.74 11.75
N ILE A 72 -7.91 0.37 11.16
CA ILE A 72 -7.87 -0.19 9.80
C ILE A 72 -8.60 -1.54 9.77
N LYS A 73 -8.39 -2.43 10.75
CA LYS A 73 -9.10 -3.72 10.83
C LYS A 73 -10.60 -3.56 10.99
N VAL A 74 -11.06 -2.61 11.79
CA VAL A 74 -12.49 -2.35 12.00
C VAL A 74 -13.17 -1.90 10.70
N ILE A 75 -12.58 -0.94 9.99
CA ILE A 75 -13.11 -0.48 8.69
C ILE A 75 -13.02 -1.61 7.66
N ARG A 76 -11.90 -2.34 7.61
CA ARG A 76 -11.72 -3.49 6.72
C ARG A 76 -12.80 -4.55 6.91
N ASN A 77 -13.18 -4.89 8.14
CA ASN A 77 -14.25 -5.86 8.39
C ASN A 77 -15.60 -5.38 7.84
N SER A 78 -15.87 -4.08 7.92
CA SER A 78 -17.07 -3.49 7.31
C SER A 78 -17.07 -3.63 5.79
N VAL A 79 -15.89 -3.44 5.17
CA VAL A 79 -15.70 -3.65 3.73
C VAL A 79 -15.83 -5.13 3.35
N ILE A 80 -15.26 -6.05 4.13
CA ILE A 80 -15.43 -7.49 3.93
C ILE A 80 -16.92 -7.87 3.96
N PHE A 81 -17.68 -7.32 4.91
CA PHE A 81 -19.11 -7.59 5.01
C PHE A 81 -19.86 -7.20 3.73
N ILE A 82 -19.68 -5.98 3.22
CA ILE A 82 -20.40 -5.54 2.00
C ILE A 82 -20.01 -6.38 0.77
N HIS A 83 -18.79 -6.91 0.74
CA HIS A 83 -18.30 -7.76 -0.37
C HIS A 83 -18.58 -9.24 -0.23
N SER A 84 -19.02 -9.70 0.94
CA SER A 84 -19.25 -11.14 1.18
C SER A 84 -20.43 -11.73 0.41
N SER A 85 -21.33 -10.91 -0.15
CA SER A 85 -22.34 -11.34 -1.11
C SER A 85 -22.82 -10.21 -2.01
N SER A 86 -23.32 -10.54 -3.19
CA SER A 86 -23.93 -9.56 -4.11
C SER A 86 -25.14 -8.86 -3.48
N SER A 87 -25.91 -9.55 -2.64
CA SER A 87 -27.05 -8.96 -1.93
C SER A 87 -26.63 -7.90 -0.92
N ARG A 88 -25.55 -8.15 -0.16
CA ARG A 88 -25.00 -7.17 0.80
C ARG A 88 -24.43 -5.95 0.07
N LEU A 89 -23.75 -6.17 -1.07
CA LEU A 89 -23.24 -5.09 -1.90
C LEU A 89 -24.35 -4.23 -2.48
N ASN A 90 -25.43 -4.84 -2.98
CA ASN A 90 -26.60 -4.11 -3.47
C ASN A 90 -27.28 -3.32 -2.34
N LYS A 91 -27.39 -3.91 -1.13
CA LYS A 91 -27.94 -3.19 0.02
C LYS A 91 -27.11 -1.98 0.41
N PHE A 92 -25.78 -2.10 0.40
CA PHE A 92 -24.88 -0.96 0.58
C PHE A 92 -25.14 0.15 -0.47
N ARG A 93 -25.35 -0.23 -1.73
CA ARG A 93 -25.67 0.74 -2.81
C ARG A 93 -27.00 1.46 -2.55
N GLU A 94 -28.02 0.77 -2.07
CA GLU A 94 -29.29 1.39 -1.66
C GLU A 94 -29.07 2.45 -0.56
N PHE A 95 -28.31 2.12 0.49
CA PHE A 95 -27.95 3.08 1.53
C PHE A 95 -27.16 4.28 0.99
N ALA A 96 -26.27 4.06 0.02
CA ALA A 96 -25.53 5.14 -0.63
C ALA A 96 -26.45 6.08 -1.42
N ILE A 97 -27.47 5.56 -2.11
CA ILE A 97 -28.49 6.38 -2.81
C ILE A 97 -29.28 7.20 -1.78
N LEU A 98 -29.73 6.58 -0.69
CA LEU A 98 -30.46 7.27 0.40
C LEU A 98 -29.61 8.37 1.06
N ALA A 99 -28.29 8.19 1.10
CA ALA A 99 -27.34 9.20 1.56
C ALA A 99 -27.02 10.29 0.51
N LYS A 100 -27.72 10.30 -0.64
CA LYS A 100 -27.61 11.27 -1.74
C LYS A 100 -26.29 11.26 -2.51
N PHE A 101 -25.64 10.10 -2.64
CA PHE A 101 -24.49 9.96 -3.54
C PHE A 101 -24.96 9.87 -4.99
N SER A 102 -24.48 10.78 -5.85
CA SER A 102 -24.87 10.87 -7.27
C SER A 102 -24.30 9.73 -8.14
N ILE A 103 -23.12 9.22 -7.79
CA ILE A 103 -22.48 8.07 -8.42
C ILE A 103 -22.15 7.06 -7.32
N VAL A 104 -22.78 5.89 -7.38
CA VAL A 104 -22.57 4.82 -6.41
C VAL A 104 -21.40 3.95 -6.88
N SER A 105 -20.18 4.34 -6.48
CA SER A 105 -19.01 3.47 -6.55
C SER A 105 -18.99 2.48 -5.37
N THR A 106 -18.23 1.41 -5.50
CA THR A 106 -18.03 0.45 -4.41
C THR A 106 -16.69 0.70 -3.73
N VAL A 107 -16.63 0.54 -2.41
CA VAL A 107 -15.35 0.57 -1.69
C VAL A 107 -14.48 -0.61 -2.16
N PRO A 108 -13.23 -0.40 -2.62
CA PRO A 108 -12.38 -1.50 -3.06
C PRO A 108 -11.95 -2.39 -1.89
N MET A 109 -11.78 -3.69 -2.14
CA MET A 109 -11.28 -4.64 -1.15
C MET A 109 -9.81 -4.40 -0.83
N ASP A 110 -9.46 -4.52 0.45
CA ASP A 110 -8.06 -4.46 0.87
C ASP A 110 -7.29 -5.76 0.57
N VAL A 111 -6.00 -5.60 0.34
CA VAL A 111 -5.01 -6.68 0.23
C VAL A 111 -3.95 -6.44 1.28
N LYS A 112 -3.97 -7.23 2.36
CA LYS A 112 -3.12 -7.04 3.56
C LYS A 112 -1.62 -6.93 3.27
N THR A 113 -1.14 -7.52 2.17
CA THR A 113 0.27 -7.50 1.75
C THR A 113 0.64 -6.28 0.90
N ARG A 114 -0.33 -5.42 0.55
CA ARG A 114 -0.15 -4.26 -0.33
C ARG A 114 -0.79 -3.03 0.27
N TRP A 115 0.02 -2.19 0.94
CA TRP A 115 -0.46 -0.96 1.57
C TRP A 115 -1.21 -0.02 0.60
N ASN A 116 -0.88 -0.01 -0.70
CA ASN A 116 -1.61 0.75 -1.71
C ASN A 116 -3.10 0.36 -1.77
N ALA A 117 -3.41 -0.93 -1.61
CA ALA A 117 -4.80 -1.41 -1.54
C ALA A 117 -5.47 -0.94 -0.25
N THR A 118 -4.74 -0.95 0.87
CA THR A 118 -5.23 -0.43 2.16
C THR A 118 -5.54 1.06 2.07
N TYR A 119 -4.63 1.85 1.48
CA TYR A 119 -4.84 3.27 1.21
C TYR A 119 -6.12 3.51 0.41
N LYS A 120 -6.27 2.84 -0.74
CA LYS A 120 -7.46 3.00 -1.61
C LYS A 120 -8.75 2.56 -0.93
N MET A 121 -8.73 1.47 -0.14
CA MET A 121 -9.88 1.06 0.66
C MET A 121 -10.27 2.18 1.63
N LEU A 122 -9.33 2.71 2.41
CA LEU A 122 -9.61 3.74 3.41
C LEU A 122 -10.06 5.06 2.79
N GLU A 123 -9.40 5.50 1.72
CA GLU A 123 -9.74 6.72 0.97
C GLU A 123 -11.20 6.70 0.51
N VAL A 124 -11.65 5.59 -0.08
CA VAL A 124 -13.03 5.44 -0.56
C VAL A 124 -14.00 5.18 0.60
N ALA A 125 -13.61 4.37 1.60
CA ALA A 125 -14.46 4.09 2.75
C ALA A 125 -14.82 5.35 3.55
N LEU A 126 -13.87 6.29 3.70
CA LEU A 126 -14.11 7.58 4.35
C LEU A 126 -15.18 8.41 3.62
N ASN A 127 -15.18 8.40 2.29
CA ASN A 127 -16.21 9.07 1.50
C ASN A 127 -17.60 8.46 1.77
N TYR A 128 -17.66 7.17 2.10
CA TYR A 128 -18.89 6.45 2.45
C TYR A 128 -19.15 6.34 3.95
N ARG A 129 -18.45 7.09 4.82
CA ARG A 129 -18.64 7.04 6.29
C ARG A 129 -20.11 7.10 6.71
N ARG A 130 -20.86 8.08 6.18
CA ARG A 130 -22.29 8.28 6.48
C ARG A 130 -23.16 7.09 6.09
N VAL A 131 -22.76 6.34 5.06
CA VAL A 131 -23.46 5.12 4.61
C VAL A 131 -23.24 4.01 5.63
N PHE A 132 -22.00 3.82 6.09
CA PHE A 132 -21.70 2.85 7.15
C PHE A 132 -22.38 3.22 8.48
N GLU A 133 -22.39 4.50 8.87
CA GLU A 133 -23.10 4.97 10.07
C GLU A 133 -24.61 4.65 9.99
N ARG A 134 -25.26 4.91 8.86
CA ARG A 134 -26.67 4.50 8.66
C ARG A 134 -26.86 2.99 8.69
N MET A 135 -25.94 2.21 8.13
CA MET A 135 -26.02 0.76 8.20
C MET A 135 -25.94 0.25 9.64
N VAL A 136 -25.18 0.92 10.52
CA VAL A 136 -25.14 0.61 11.96
C VAL A 136 -26.51 0.86 12.59
N GLU A 137 -27.15 1.99 12.26
CA GLU A 137 -28.43 2.40 12.84
C GLU A 137 -29.62 1.59 12.30
N GLU A 138 -29.62 1.28 11.00
CA GLU A 138 -30.82 0.83 10.28
C GLU A 138 -30.74 -0.63 9.77
N TRP A 139 -29.56 -1.28 9.79
CA TRP A 139 -29.40 -2.61 9.17
C TRP A 139 -28.90 -3.69 10.13
N PHE A 140 -29.83 -4.40 10.74
CA PHE A 140 -29.57 -5.45 11.73
C PHE A 140 -28.57 -6.55 11.27
N PRO A 141 -28.62 -7.08 10.03
CA PRO A 141 -27.58 -7.97 9.51
C PRO A 141 -26.15 -7.43 9.56
N PHE A 142 -25.96 -6.11 9.43
CA PHE A 142 -24.63 -5.51 9.53
C PHE A 142 -24.12 -5.52 10.98
N ILE A 143 -24.97 -5.17 11.95
CA ILE A 143 -24.63 -5.22 13.37
C ILE A 143 -24.33 -6.66 13.83
N ASN A 144 -25.19 -7.62 13.48
CA ASN A 144 -25.01 -9.01 13.87
C ASN A 144 -23.71 -9.62 13.36
N TYR A 145 -23.24 -9.22 12.19
CA TYR A 145 -21.96 -9.68 11.65
C TYR A 145 -20.78 -9.46 12.61
N PHE A 146 -20.81 -8.37 13.40
CA PHE A 146 -19.78 -8.08 14.40
C PHE A 146 -19.96 -8.86 15.71
N HIS A 147 -21.17 -9.34 16.00
CA HIS A 147 -21.46 -10.21 17.14
C HIS A 147 -21.10 -11.68 16.89
N GLU A 148 -21.15 -12.10 15.63
CA GLU A 148 -20.70 -13.43 15.20
C GLU A 148 -19.20 -13.65 15.50
N ALA A 149 -18.87 -14.88 15.91
CA ALA A 149 -17.49 -15.29 16.10
C ALA A 149 -16.88 -15.79 14.80
N GLU A 150 -15.67 -15.32 14.50
CA GLU A 150 -14.81 -15.87 13.47
C GLU A 150 -13.60 -16.52 14.14
N LYS A 151 -13.41 -17.83 13.93
CA LYS A 151 -12.33 -18.61 14.55
C LYS A 151 -12.27 -18.45 16.09
N GLY A 152 -13.45 -18.45 16.72
CA GLY A 152 -13.58 -18.33 18.18
C GLY A 152 -13.36 -16.92 18.75
N LYS A 153 -13.22 -15.88 17.91
CA LYS A 153 -13.11 -14.48 18.35
C LYS A 153 -14.19 -13.63 17.69
N LYS A 154 -14.77 -12.68 18.43
CA LYS A 154 -15.69 -11.70 17.84
C LYS A 154 -14.97 -10.87 16.79
N ARG A 155 -15.67 -10.54 15.71
CA ARG A 155 -15.14 -9.64 14.68
C ARG A 155 -15.00 -8.24 15.25
N LEU A 156 -13.98 -7.51 14.80
CA LEU A 156 -13.76 -6.14 15.23
C LEU A 156 -14.72 -5.20 14.50
N GLY A 157 -15.49 -4.41 15.25
CA GLY A 157 -16.41 -3.40 14.76
C GLY A 157 -17.75 -3.41 15.51
N PRO A 158 -18.77 -2.66 15.04
CA PRO A 158 -18.72 -1.73 13.89
C PRO A 158 -17.78 -0.53 14.12
N PRO A 159 -17.40 0.23 13.07
CA PRO A 159 -16.58 1.43 13.21
C PRO A 159 -17.27 2.53 14.01
N VAL A 160 -16.57 3.09 14.99
CA VAL A 160 -16.99 4.27 15.76
C VAL A 160 -16.30 5.54 15.27
N ALA A 161 -16.72 6.71 15.75
CA ALA A 161 -16.20 8.02 15.34
C ALA A 161 -14.66 8.08 15.35
N ASP A 162 -14.01 7.60 16.41
CA ASP A 162 -12.55 7.59 16.53
C ASP A 162 -11.87 6.73 15.47
N ASN A 163 -12.50 5.64 15.00
CA ASN A 163 -11.92 4.84 13.91
C ASN A 163 -11.87 5.65 12.61
N TRP A 164 -12.91 6.44 12.36
CA TRP A 164 -12.98 7.30 11.19
C TRP A 164 -12.01 8.48 11.26
N GLU A 165 -11.89 9.14 12.42
CA GLU A 165 -10.92 10.24 12.57
C GLU A 165 -9.48 9.74 12.44
N ASN A 166 -9.15 8.59 13.03
CA ASN A 166 -7.85 7.95 12.84
C ASN A 166 -7.59 7.59 11.38
N ALA A 167 -8.58 7.01 10.68
CA ALA A 167 -8.46 6.68 9.26
C ALA A 167 -8.28 7.93 8.39
N LYS A 168 -8.95 9.03 8.72
CA LYS A 168 -8.85 10.32 8.01
C LYS A 168 -7.44 10.91 8.13
N ALA A 169 -6.89 10.98 9.35
CA ALA A 169 -5.51 11.41 9.57
C ALA A 169 -4.52 10.52 8.78
N PHE A 170 -4.78 9.21 8.77
CA PHE A 170 -3.90 8.27 8.10
C PHE A 170 -3.98 8.31 6.57
N VAL A 171 -5.16 8.52 5.99
CA VAL A 171 -5.31 8.72 4.54
C VAL A 171 -4.57 9.98 4.09
N HIS A 172 -4.57 11.05 4.89
CA HIS A 172 -3.79 12.25 4.60
C HIS A 172 -2.29 11.94 4.52
N PHE A 173 -1.76 11.23 5.51
CA PHE A 173 -0.37 10.77 5.54
C PHE A 173 -0.04 9.83 4.38
N LEU A 174 -0.84 8.79 4.18
CA LEU A 174 -0.61 7.76 3.15
C LEU A 174 -0.65 8.33 1.73
N LYS A 175 -1.48 9.33 1.48
CA LYS A 175 -1.59 9.96 0.17
C LYS A 175 -0.25 10.49 -0.31
N LYS A 176 0.52 11.13 0.58
CA LYS A 176 1.85 11.65 0.25
C LYS A 176 2.81 10.56 -0.20
N PHE A 177 2.85 9.44 0.52
CA PHE A 177 3.63 8.27 0.10
C PHE A 177 3.12 7.64 -1.19
N TYR A 178 1.80 7.64 -1.40
CA TYR A 178 1.19 7.05 -2.58
C TYR A 178 1.58 7.82 -3.83
N ASP A 179 1.47 9.15 -3.78
CA ASP A 179 1.84 10.05 -4.85
C ASP A 179 3.35 9.96 -5.14
N ALA A 180 4.20 9.99 -4.11
CA ALA A 180 5.65 9.82 -4.26
C ALA A 180 6.02 8.44 -4.85
N THR A 181 5.34 7.37 -4.44
CA THR A 181 5.59 6.02 -4.99
C THR A 181 5.19 5.94 -6.46
N LEU A 182 4.07 6.55 -6.85
CA LEU A 182 3.64 6.60 -8.25
C LEU A 182 4.66 7.34 -9.13
N GLU A 183 5.16 8.48 -8.66
CA GLU A 183 6.18 9.27 -9.37
C GLU A 183 7.49 8.48 -9.52
N LEU A 184 8.00 7.92 -8.42
CA LEU A 184 9.30 7.23 -8.40
C LEU A 184 9.28 5.86 -9.10
N SER A 185 8.10 5.24 -9.23
CA SER A 185 7.92 3.97 -9.94
C SER A 185 7.67 4.11 -11.45
N ALA A 186 7.66 5.34 -11.98
CA ALA A 186 7.53 5.57 -13.41
C ALA A 186 8.67 4.88 -14.19
N SER A 187 8.31 4.14 -15.24
CA SER A 187 9.25 3.37 -16.05
C SER A 187 9.54 3.98 -17.42
N LYS A 188 8.79 5.02 -17.81
CA LYS A 188 8.88 5.68 -19.12
C LYS A 188 9.67 6.99 -19.08
N SER A 189 10.17 7.37 -17.91
CA SER A 189 10.92 8.60 -17.67
C SER A 189 11.99 8.34 -16.62
N PRO A 190 13.14 9.05 -16.66
CA PRO A 190 14.13 8.98 -15.58
C PRO A 190 13.51 9.44 -14.25
N THR A 191 13.69 8.65 -13.19
CA THR A 191 13.17 8.95 -11.84
C THR A 191 14.27 9.18 -10.80
N SER A 192 15.52 8.84 -11.11
CA SER A 192 16.63 8.89 -10.15
C SER A 192 16.89 10.30 -9.61
N GLN A 193 16.73 11.33 -10.44
CA GLN A 193 16.88 12.73 -10.05
C GLN A 193 15.76 13.22 -9.13
N LEU A 194 14.61 12.56 -9.12
CA LEU A 194 13.44 12.95 -8.31
C LEU A 194 13.57 12.45 -6.87
N ILE A 195 14.32 11.37 -6.64
CA ILE A 195 14.44 10.68 -5.34
C ILE A 195 14.71 11.66 -4.20
N TYR A 196 15.71 12.53 -4.35
CA TYR A 196 16.08 13.48 -3.30
C TYR A 196 14.95 14.47 -3.03
N GLN A 197 14.33 15.02 -4.07
CA GLN A 197 13.23 15.98 -3.94
C GLN A 197 12.01 15.34 -3.28
N SER A 198 11.62 14.13 -3.71
CA SER A 198 10.49 13.40 -3.13
C SER A 198 10.74 13.07 -1.65
N LEU A 199 11.96 12.69 -1.26
CA LEU A 199 12.27 12.40 0.16
C LEU A 199 12.24 13.66 1.04
N ILE A 200 12.76 14.79 0.56
CA ILE A 200 12.69 16.06 1.28
C ILE A 200 11.22 16.51 1.41
N ALA A 201 10.44 16.43 0.34
CA ALA A 201 9.01 16.75 0.38
C ALA A 201 8.27 15.89 1.42
N LEU A 202 8.52 14.58 1.44
CA LEU A 202 7.94 13.70 2.46
C LEU A 202 8.37 14.08 3.88
N GLN A 203 9.62 14.48 4.09
CA GLN A 203 10.10 14.88 5.43
C GLN A 203 9.45 16.18 5.93
N VAL A 204 9.12 17.11 5.02
CA VAL A 204 8.53 18.41 5.37
C VAL A 204 7.01 18.33 5.54
N GLU A 205 6.35 17.48 4.76
CA GLU A 205 4.89 17.41 4.68
C GLU A 205 4.23 16.42 5.65
N ILE A 206 5.04 15.66 6.41
CA ILE A 206 4.62 14.68 7.42
C ILE A 206 4.84 15.24 8.82
#